data_AF-A0A316YVV8-F1
#
_entry.id   AF-A0A316YVV8-F1
#
_cell.length_a   1.000
_cell.length_b   1.000
_cell.length_c   1.000
_cell.angle_alpha   90.00
_cell.angle_beta   90.00
_cell.angle_gamma   90.00
#
_symmetry.space_group_name_H-M   'P 1'
#
loop_
_entity.id
_entity.type
_entity.pdbx_description
1 polymer ?
#
loop_
_entity_poly.entity_id
_entity_poly.type
_entity_poly.pdbx_seq_one_letter_code
_entity_poly.pdbx_strand_id
1 'polypeptide(L)' 'MDVPLEPPLRLKSDVIQPSTTVNLSDAHQTLQAFLNEAKGTGDQPDDAESRGTSTVVMGQLQRLADALDAEARNS' A
#
# COMPACT_ATOMS: atom_id res chain seq x y z
N MET A 1 -19.07 -22.45 -9.40
CA MET A 1 -19.75 -21.64 -8.37
C MET A 1 -18.81 -20.48 -8.09
N ASP A 2 -19.15 -19.28 -8.57
CA ASP A 2 -18.43 -18.05 -8.26
C ASP A 2 -18.81 -17.61 -6.83
N VAL A 3 -17.81 -17.50 -5.96
CA VAL A 3 -18.01 -16.91 -4.63
C VAL A 3 -17.71 -15.42 -4.79
N PRO A 4 -18.67 -14.50 -4.60
CA PRO A 4 -18.38 -13.08 -4.65
C PRO A 4 -17.36 -12.74 -3.55
N LEU A 5 -16.25 -12.10 -3.92
CA LEU A 5 -15.31 -11.50 -2.99
C LEU A 5 -16.01 -10.31 -2.32
N GLU A 6 -16.73 -10.57 -1.22
CA GLU A 6 -17.31 -9.50 -0.41
C GLU A 6 -16.18 -8.68 0.24
N PRO A 7 -16.28 -7.33 0.27
CA PRO A 7 -15.33 -6.51 1.01
C PRO A 7 -15.32 -6.94 2.48
N PRO A 8 -14.16 -6.91 3.17
CA PRO A 8 -14.04 -7.37 4.54
C PRO A 8 -15.12 -6.72 5.40
N LEU A 9 -15.96 -7.58 6.01
CA LEU A 9 -17.11 -7.21 6.82
C LEU A 9 -16.69 -6.28 7.95
N ARG A 10 -16.87 -4.97 7.72
CA ARG A 10 -16.67 -3.87 8.68
C ARG A 10 -15.34 -3.97 9.45
N LEU A 11 -14.40 -3.08 9.14
CA LEU A 11 -13.54 -2.50 10.18
C LEU A 11 -14.46 -1.83 11.22
N LYS A 12 -15.08 -2.61 12.11
CA LYS A 12 -15.52 -2.08 13.39
C LYS A 12 -14.22 -1.70 14.05
N SER A 13 -14.02 -0.40 14.22
CA SER A 13 -12.82 0.23 14.74
C SER A 13 -12.50 -0.26 16.16
N ASP A 14 -12.11 -1.51 16.32
CA ASP A 14 -11.18 -1.91 17.35
C ASP A 14 -9.82 -1.42 16.85
N VAL A 15 -9.61 -0.11 16.94
CA VAL A 15 -8.27 0.46 16.96
C VAL A 15 -7.66 -0.10 18.24
N ILE A 16 -7.10 -1.32 18.16
CA ILE A 16 -6.54 -2.05 19.31
C ILE A 16 -5.39 -1.22 19.93
N GLN A 17 -4.81 -0.31 19.15
CA GLN A 17 -3.77 0.62 19.58
C GLN A 17 -3.97 2.01 18.96
N PRO A 18 -3.80 3.10 19.73
CA PRO A 18 -3.91 4.46 19.20
C PRO A 18 -2.93 4.68 18.03
N SER A 19 -3.36 5.48 17.05
CA SER A 19 -2.50 5.93 15.96
C SER A 19 -1.20 6.50 16.52
N THR A 20 -0.07 5.93 16.11
CA THR A 20 1.26 6.35 16.55
C THR A 20 1.94 7.10 15.41
N THR A 21 2.57 8.22 15.72
CA THR A 21 3.42 8.94 14.75
C THR A 21 4.67 8.11 14.48
N VAL A 22 4.84 7.68 13.23
CA VAL A 22 6.09 7.08 12.76
C VAL A 22 7.04 8.18 12.29
N ASN A 23 8.35 7.97 12.44
CA ASN A 23 9.33 8.89 11.87
C ASN A 23 9.37 8.72 10.33
N LEU A 24 10.00 9.69 9.67
CA LEU A 24 10.07 9.71 8.21
C LEU A 24 10.80 8.49 7.63
N SER A 25 11.90 8.08 8.28
CA SER A 25 12.73 6.95 7.84
C SER A 25 11.99 5.62 7.89
N ASP A 26 11.24 5.35 8.97
CA ASP A 26 10.48 4.11 9.15
C ASP A 26 9.29 4.06 8.20
N ALA A 27 8.63 5.21 7.96
CA ALA A 27 7.57 5.33 6.97
C ALA A 27 8.08 5.03 5.55
N HIS A 28 9.24 5.57 5.19
CA HIS A 28 9.86 5.33 3.89
C HIS A 28 10.28 3.86 3.70
N GLN A 29 10.91 3.25 4.72
CA GLN A 29 11.31 1.83 4.67
C GLN A 29 10.10 0.90 4.52
N THR A 30 9.04 1.15 5.30
CA THR A 30 7.80 0.36 5.23
C THR A 30 7.16 0.45 3.84
N LEU A 31 7.10 1.66 3.28
CA LEU A 31 6.53 1.89 1.96
C LEU A 31 7.35 1.21 0.85
N GLN A 32 8.68 1.27 0.92
CA GLN A 32 9.55 0.58 -0.03
C GLN A 32 9.40 -0.94 0.03
N ALA A 33 9.33 -1.52 1.23
CA ALA A 33 9.12 -2.95 1.42
C ALA A 33 7.82 -3.40 0.74
N PHE A 34 6.71 -2.70 1.02
CA PHE A 34 5.42 -2.99 0.41
C PHE A 34 5.46 -2.90 -1.13
N LEU A 35 6.06 -1.85 -1.68
CA LEU A 35 6.19 -1.68 -3.14
C LEU A 35 7.00 -2.79 -3.79
N ASN A 36 8.03 -3.30 -3.12
CA ASN A 36 8.84 -4.41 -3.60
C ASN A 36 8.09 -5.73 -3.54
N GLU A 37 7.35 -5.99 -2.47
CA GLU A 37 6.50 -7.19 -2.33
C GLU A 37 5.38 -7.20 -3.38
N ALA A 38 4.71 -6.06 -3.60
CA ALA A 38 3.63 -5.92 -4.56
C ALA A 38 4.11 -6.05 -6.03
N LYS A 39 5.39 -5.76 -6.32
CA LYS A 39 5.99 -6.07 -7.64
C LYS A 39 6.24 -7.57 -7.83
N GLY A 40 6.48 -8.31 -6.74
CA GLY A 40 6.74 -9.75 -6.77
C GLY A 40 5.49 -10.62 -6.96
N THR A 41 4.29 -10.09 -6.69
CA THR A 41 3.01 -10.82 -6.77
C THR A 41 2.23 -10.60 -8.07
N GLY A 42 2.78 -9.86 -9.04
CA GLY A 42 2.12 -9.48 -10.30
C GLY A 42 1.80 -10.62 -11.29
N ASP A 43 2.11 -11.88 -10.97
CA ASP A 43 1.88 -13.03 -11.86
C ASP A 43 0.47 -13.65 -11.72
N GLN A 44 -0.37 -13.15 -10.81
CA GLN A 44 -1.70 -13.72 -10.59
C GLN A 44 -2.74 -13.17 -11.61
N PRO A 45 -3.48 -14.04 -12.32
CA PRO A 45 -4.49 -13.64 -13.30
C PRO A 45 -5.82 -13.35 -12.62
N ASP A 46 -5.91 -12.21 -11.94
CA ASP A 46 -7.20 -11.64 -11.51
C ASP A 46 -7.50 -10.36 -12.31
N ASP A 47 -8.80 -10.14 -12.53
CA ASP A 47 -9.47 -9.24 -13.48
C ASP A 47 -8.76 -7.94 -13.88
N ALA A 48 -8.91 -7.56 -15.16
CA ALA A 48 -8.31 -6.36 -15.75
C ALA A 48 -8.66 -5.05 -15.00
N GLU A 49 -9.85 -4.94 -14.41
CA GLU A 49 -10.24 -3.81 -13.56
C GLU A 49 -9.49 -3.77 -12.21
N SER A 50 -9.23 -4.93 -11.62
CA SER A 50 -8.44 -5.09 -10.39
C SER A 50 -6.96 -4.73 -10.64
N ARG A 51 -6.43 -5.10 -11.81
CA ARG A 51 -5.10 -4.69 -12.28
C ARG A 51 -4.99 -3.19 -12.51
N GLY A 52 -6.01 -2.55 -13.09
CA GLY A 52 -6.03 -1.11 -13.33
C GLY A 52 -6.00 -0.31 -12.03
N THR A 53 -6.84 -0.69 -11.07
CA THR A 53 -6.90 -0.05 -9.75
C THR A 53 -5.60 -0.24 -8.97
N SER A 54 -5.06 -1.47 -8.93
CA SER A 54 -3.76 -1.74 -8.30
C SER A 54 -2.61 -0.95 -8.95
N THR A 55 -2.60 -0.81 -10.28
CA THR A 55 -1.56 -0.05 -11.00
C THR A 55 -1.60 1.44 -10.65
N VAL A 56 -2.79 2.04 -10.56
CA VAL A 56 -2.96 3.44 -10.18
C VAL A 56 -2.51 3.68 -8.74
N VAL A 57 -2.91 2.82 -7.81
CA VAL A 57 -2.53 2.90 -6.40
C VAL A 57 -1.02 2.72 -6.24
N MET A 58 -0.41 1.76 -6.93
CA MET A 58 1.05 1.55 -6.93
C MET A 58 1.80 2.78 -7.45
N GLY A 59 1.30 3.44 -8.49
CA GLY A 59 1.88 4.70 -9.01
C GLY A 59 1.71 5.89 -8.05
N GLN A 60 0.67 5.92 -7.23
CA GLN A 60 0.53 6.91 -6.15
C GLN A 60 1.50 6.64 -5.00
N LEU A 61 1.62 5.38 -4.58
CA LEU A 61 2.54 4.94 -3.53
C LEU A 61 4.01 5.16 -3.91
N GLN A 62 4.38 4.94 -5.18
CA GLN A 62 5.73 5.25 -5.66
C GLN A 62 6.04 6.75 -5.57
N ARG A 63 5.12 7.62 -5.99
CA ARG A 63 5.28 9.08 -5.86
C ARG A 63 5.40 9.54 -4.40
N LEU A 64 4.68 8.88 -3.50
CA LEU A 64 4.81 9.13 -2.07
C LEU A 64 6.19 8.71 -1.56
N ALA A 65 6.72 7.56 -1.97
CA ALA A 65 8.06 7.12 -1.60
C ALA A 65 9.13 8.12 -2.04
N ASP A 66 9.04 8.61 -3.28
CA ASP A 66 9.97 9.59 -3.83
C ASP A 66 9.92 10.93 -3.04
N ALA A 67 8.72 11.35 -2.61
CA ALA A 67 8.56 12.55 -1.80
C ALA A 67 9.16 12.40 -0.39
N LEU A 68 8.99 11.22 0.24
CA LEU A 68 9.57 10.96 1.56
C LEU A 68 11.11 10.87 1.49
N ASP A 69 11.68 10.31 0.42
CA ASP A 69 13.13 10.29 0.19
C ASP A 69 13.69 11.70 -0.03
N ALA A 70 12.99 12.54 -0.80
CA ALA A 70 13.38 13.93 -1.02
C ALA A 70 13.35 14.75 0.29
N GLU A 71 12.31 14.58 1.11
CA GLU A 71 12.20 15.24 2.42
C GLU A 71 13.31 14.78 3.38
N ALA A 72 13.63 13.48 3.39
CA ALA A 72 14.70 12.93 4.24
C ALA A 72 16.09 13.44 3.86
N ARG A 73 16.31 13.85 2.60
CA ARG A 73 17.56 14.46 2.15
C ARG A 73 17.68 15.95 2.43
N ASN A 74 16.55 16.61 2.70
CA ASN A 74 16.47 18.06 2.90
C ASN A 74 16.31 18.45 4.39
N SER A 75 16.19 17.46 5.28
CA SER A 75 16.23 17.57 6.74
C SER A 75 17.63 17.30 7.30
#